data_AF-A0A3B3SNN0-F1
#
_entry.id   AF-A0A3B3SNN0-F1
#
_cell.length_a   1.000
_cell.length_b   1.000
_cell.length_c   1.000
_cell.angle_alpha   90.00
_cell.angle_beta   90.00
_cell.angle_gamma   90.00
#
_symmetry.space_group_name_H-M   'P 1'
#
loop_
_entity.id
_entity.type
_entity.pdbx_description
1 polymer ?
#
loop_
_entity_poly.entity_id
_entity_poly.type
_entity_poly.pdbx_seq_one_letter_code
_entity_poly.pdbx_strand_id
1 'polypeptide(L)'
;MFRLFNKKNKLVKLRRRGESTKYGVAAANVKELLSKGCSILKVPLKGSRVCLYEDGTEVGDDYFRRLPDNVELVLLTEGQCWDGFASDISLLLGSTNRHYDLLIKSAKSLLTDEQSQKKRKILSDLLQNLEDNSESEKREEDSDWFQGIDPRFKTKSDYMKYNCESRVRGYLKEVDGYTPNIQSPRVRTEYKKVVTNMLEKLKVTKYNGCYFDRRQESDCMCSREGWFSCQGAFDQDSCSSLHSINPYGNRESRILFSTWNLDHVIEKKRTIIPTLVDALGHRSHGEINWEYFYRLLFTRENLKLVHIVCHKKTVHDLACDSGKIYKKVKKRK
;
A
#
# COMPACT_ATOMS: atom_id res chain seq x y z
N MET A 1 55.25 34.16 26.38
CA MET A 1 53.91 34.19 27.02
C MET A 1 53.11 33.00 26.49
N PHE A 2 53.27 31.83 27.10
CA PHE A 2 52.57 30.60 26.70
C PHE A 2 51.18 30.58 27.33
N ARG A 3 50.13 30.77 26.52
CA ARG A 3 48.76 30.43 26.95
C ARG A 3 48.62 28.92 26.92
N LEU A 4 48.76 28.29 28.09
CA LEU A 4 48.28 26.94 28.37
C LEU A 4 46.76 26.95 28.21
N PHE A 5 46.27 26.64 27.01
CA PHE A 5 44.90 26.20 26.84
C PHE A 5 44.77 24.87 27.58
N ASN A 6 44.22 24.91 28.80
CA ASN A 6 43.76 23.71 29.49
C ASN A 6 42.78 23.00 28.54
N LYS A 7 43.23 21.93 27.86
CA LYS A 7 42.39 21.12 26.98
C LYS A 7 41.41 20.35 27.87
N LYS A 8 40.29 20.98 28.20
CA LYS A 8 39.22 20.36 28.95
C LYS A 8 38.72 19.16 28.14
N ASN A 9 38.75 17.97 28.75
CA ASN A 9 38.20 16.77 28.13
C ASN A 9 36.71 16.96 27.89
N LYS A 10 36.27 16.56 26.69
CA LYS A 10 34.87 16.52 26.32
C LYS A 10 34.28 15.18 26.75
N LEU A 11 33.13 15.21 27.40
CA LEU A 11 32.36 14.03 27.76
C LEU A 11 31.32 13.79 26.65
N VAL A 12 31.29 12.58 26.09
CA VAL A 12 30.32 12.17 25.06
C VAL A 12 29.76 10.79 25.37
N LYS A 13 28.59 10.47 24.83
CA LYS A 13 28.00 9.13 24.87
C LYS A 13 28.21 8.46 23.53
N LEU A 14 29.01 7.42 23.48
CA LEU A 14 29.34 6.71 22.25
C LEU A 14 28.54 5.42 22.15
N ARG A 15 27.93 5.15 20.99
CA ARG A 15 27.29 3.87 20.67
C ARG A 15 27.80 3.31 19.35
N ARG A 16 27.56 2.02 19.14
CA ARG A 16 27.75 1.37 17.84
C ARG A 16 26.48 1.47 17.00
N ARG A 17 26.63 1.46 15.68
CA ARG A 17 25.50 1.30 14.75
C ARG A 17 24.74 0.00 15.05
N GLY A 18 23.41 0.11 15.23
CA GLY A 18 22.52 -1.03 15.48
C GLY A 18 22.44 -1.52 16.92
N GLU A 19 23.22 -0.94 17.85
CA GLU A 19 23.18 -1.28 19.28
C GLU A 19 22.61 -0.13 20.10
N SER A 20 21.75 -0.40 21.08
CA SER A 20 21.16 0.63 21.95
C SER A 20 22.04 1.02 23.14
N THR A 21 23.06 0.22 23.44
CA THR A 21 24.00 0.45 24.54
C THR A 21 24.90 1.65 24.25
N LYS A 22 25.06 2.52 25.26
CA LYS A 22 25.84 3.76 25.17
C LYS A 22 26.96 3.72 26.22
N TYR A 23 28.12 4.24 25.86
CA TYR A 23 29.31 4.30 26.71
C TYR A 23 29.75 5.74 26.89
N GLY A 24 29.90 6.19 28.12
CA GLY A 24 30.48 7.50 28.40
C GLY A 24 31.97 7.49 28.07
N VAL A 25 32.42 8.41 27.21
CA VAL A 25 33.83 8.55 26.84
C VAL A 25 34.28 9.99 27.06
N ALA A 26 35.37 10.15 27.80
CA ALA A 26 36.07 11.42 27.95
C ALA A 26 37.24 11.49 26.96
N ALA A 27 37.28 12.51 26.10
CA ALA A 27 38.36 12.70 25.12
C ALA A 27 38.68 14.18 24.85
N ALA A 28 39.94 14.51 24.60
CA ALA A 28 40.37 15.87 24.28
C ALA A 28 40.21 16.23 22.79
N ASN A 29 40.09 15.24 21.92
CA ASN A 29 39.95 15.37 20.46
C ASN A 29 39.36 14.09 19.85
N VAL A 30 38.99 14.14 18.57
CA VAL A 30 38.36 13.04 17.85
C VAL A 30 39.30 11.84 17.71
N LYS A 31 40.61 12.07 17.52
CA LYS A 31 41.59 10.97 17.45
C LYS A 31 41.61 10.14 18.74
N GLU A 32 41.63 10.81 19.89
CA GLU A 32 41.56 10.15 21.19
C GLU A 32 40.21 9.47 21.42
N LEU A 33 39.10 10.13 21.03
CA LEU A 33 37.76 9.55 21.09
C LEU A 33 37.68 8.25 20.28
N LEU A 34 38.18 8.25 19.04
CA LEU A 34 38.19 7.07 18.17
C LEU A 34 39.06 5.96 18.77
N SER A 35 40.24 6.27 19.28
CA SER A 35 41.11 5.28 19.93
C SER A 35 40.42 4.60 21.11
N LYS A 36 39.82 5.37 22.02
CA LYS A 36 39.11 4.84 23.19
C LYS A 36 37.83 4.11 22.78
N GLY A 37 37.05 4.72 21.90
CA GLY A 37 35.78 4.22 21.40
C GLY A 37 35.91 2.89 20.67
N CYS A 38 36.89 2.76 19.77
CA CYS A 38 37.17 1.52 19.05
C CYS A 38 37.58 0.40 20.00
N SER A 39 38.37 0.71 21.04
CA SER A 39 38.74 -0.27 22.07
C SER A 39 37.53 -0.73 22.89
N ILE A 40 36.67 0.20 23.31
CA ILE A 40 35.47 -0.11 24.11
C ILE A 40 34.48 -0.96 23.30
N LEU A 41 34.24 -0.56 22.05
CA LEU A 41 33.28 -1.22 21.16
C LEU A 41 33.86 -2.41 20.40
N LYS A 42 35.14 -2.73 20.61
CA LYS A 42 35.88 -3.83 19.97
C LYS A 42 35.77 -3.81 18.44
N VAL A 43 36.03 -2.65 17.83
CA VAL A 43 36.02 -2.46 16.37
C VAL A 43 37.36 -1.90 15.85
N PRO A 44 37.68 -2.08 14.55
CA PRO A 44 38.94 -1.58 14.00
C PRO A 44 39.05 -0.05 14.03
N LEU A 45 40.21 0.48 14.37
CA LEU A 45 40.46 1.94 14.31
C LEU A 45 40.60 2.45 12.87
N LYS A 46 41.16 1.64 11.97
CA LYS A 46 41.36 2.02 10.56
C LYS A 46 40.01 2.24 9.88
N GLY A 47 39.85 3.39 9.24
CA GLY A 47 38.61 3.78 8.55
C GLY A 47 37.45 4.10 9.50
N SER A 48 37.67 4.11 10.81
CA SER A 48 36.64 4.46 11.78
C SER A 48 36.45 5.96 11.89
N ARG A 49 35.19 6.37 12.01
CA ARG A 49 34.76 7.75 12.16
C ARG A 49 33.59 7.85 13.14
N VAL A 50 33.26 9.07 13.51
CA VAL A 50 32.15 9.37 14.42
C VAL A 50 31.23 10.42 13.80
N CYS A 51 29.94 10.26 14.05
CA CYS A 51 28.93 11.22 13.62
C CYS A 51 27.93 11.47 14.76
N LEU A 52 27.17 12.55 14.66
CA LEU A 52 26.05 12.81 15.55
C LEU A 52 24.97 11.75 15.38
N TYR A 53 24.39 11.33 16.50
CA TYR A 53 23.28 10.38 16.49
C TYR A 53 22.00 10.95 15.83
N GLU A 54 21.74 12.24 15.98
CA GLU A 54 20.47 12.86 15.55
C GLU A 54 20.34 12.93 14.02
N ASP A 55 21.42 13.31 13.32
CA ASP A 55 21.38 13.67 11.90
C ASP A 55 22.50 13.03 11.05
N GLY A 56 23.45 12.31 11.66
CA GLY A 56 24.56 11.72 10.93
C GLY A 56 25.67 12.68 10.52
N THR A 57 25.67 13.93 10.99
CA THR A 57 26.75 14.88 10.75
C THR A 57 28.08 14.33 11.25
N GLU A 58 29.06 14.16 10.36
CA GLU A 58 30.40 13.69 10.72
C GLU A 58 31.13 14.69 11.62
N VAL A 59 31.76 14.17 12.67
CA VAL A 59 32.39 14.99 13.70
C VAL A 59 33.90 15.07 13.48
N GLY A 60 34.35 16.20 12.96
CA GLY A 60 35.76 16.59 12.95
C GLY A 60 36.22 17.28 14.25
N ASP A 61 37.52 17.48 14.42
CA ASP A 61 38.12 18.04 15.65
C ASP A 61 37.58 19.42 16.04
N ASP A 62 37.38 20.31 15.06
CA ASP A 62 36.86 21.66 15.29
C ASP A 62 35.38 21.67 15.67
N TYR A 63 34.63 20.67 15.19
CA TYR A 63 33.23 20.52 15.55
C TYR A 63 33.09 19.89 16.95
N PHE A 64 33.90 18.86 17.24
CA PHE A 64 33.89 18.12 18.50
C PHE A 64 34.02 19.02 19.74
N ARG A 65 34.88 20.04 19.69
CA ARG A 65 35.08 20.98 20.80
C ARG A 65 33.85 21.86 21.06
N ARG A 66 33.04 22.11 20.04
CA ARG A 66 31.84 22.97 20.10
C ARG A 66 30.57 22.21 20.46
N LEU A 67 30.60 20.88 20.44
CA LEU A 67 29.45 20.07 20.85
C LEU A 67 29.06 20.35 22.31
N PRO A 68 27.83 20.09 22.74
CA PRO A 68 27.47 20.03 24.15
C PRO A 68 28.15 18.85 24.86
N ASP A 69 28.28 18.92 26.19
CA ASP A 69 28.70 17.76 26.98
C ASP A 69 27.59 16.68 26.95
N ASN A 70 28.00 15.42 26.96
CA ASN A 70 27.15 14.22 26.91
C ASN A 70 26.31 14.05 25.63
N VAL A 71 26.71 14.73 24.54
CA VAL A 71 26.13 14.50 23.21
C VAL A 71 26.29 13.03 22.80
N GLU A 72 25.28 12.51 22.09
CA GLU A 72 25.29 11.14 21.61
C GLU A 72 25.95 11.04 20.23
N LEU A 73 26.95 10.18 20.13
CA LEU A 73 27.74 9.93 18.93
C LEU A 73 27.64 8.46 18.52
N VAL A 74 27.60 8.23 17.21
CA VAL A 74 27.66 6.89 16.62
C VAL A 74 29.04 6.68 16.04
N LEU A 75 29.71 5.61 16.48
CA LEU A 75 30.96 5.15 15.89
C LEU A 75 30.66 4.25 14.69
N LEU A 76 31.26 4.60 13.55
CA LEU A 76 31.10 3.91 12.27
C LEU A 76 32.45 3.36 11.80
N THR A 77 32.48 2.09 11.40
CA THR A 77 33.65 1.50 10.73
C THR A 77 33.64 1.80 9.24
N GLU A 78 34.71 1.41 8.54
CA GLU A 78 34.82 1.54 7.09
C GLU A 78 33.60 0.94 6.37
N GLY A 79 33.06 1.67 5.39
CA GLY A 79 31.86 1.28 4.63
C GLY A 79 30.52 1.44 5.35
N GLN A 80 30.49 1.71 6.65
CA GLN A 80 29.23 1.98 7.37
C GLN A 80 28.78 3.43 7.19
N CYS A 81 27.47 3.66 7.16
CA CYS A 81 26.85 4.98 7.20
C CYS A 81 25.84 5.07 8.37
N TRP A 82 25.50 6.30 8.74
CA TRP A 82 24.45 6.64 9.70
C TRP A 82 23.67 7.84 9.16
N ASP A 83 22.35 7.69 9.07
CA ASP A 83 21.42 8.67 8.50
C ASP A 83 20.48 9.23 9.59
N GLY A 84 21.03 9.44 10.78
CA GLY A 84 20.25 9.89 11.93
C GLY A 84 19.15 8.91 12.33
N PHE A 85 18.01 9.47 12.75
CA PHE A 85 16.82 8.69 13.13
C PHE A 85 16.29 7.77 12.02
N ALA A 86 16.57 8.04 10.74
CA ALA A 86 16.17 7.15 9.65
C ALA A 86 16.79 5.75 9.81
N SER A 87 18.00 5.66 10.35
CA SER A 87 18.67 4.38 10.61
C SER A 87 17.97 3.55 11.69
N ASP A 88 17.43 4.19 12.74
CA ASP A 88 16.66 3.49 13.77
C ASP A 88 15.26 3.10 13.25
N ILE A 89 14.64 3.92 12.40
CA ILE A 89 13.39 3.55 11.71
C ILE A 89 13.64 2.34 10.79
N SER A 90 14.69 2.36 9.98
CA SER A 90 15.05 1.23 9.13
C SER A 90 15.37 -0.03 9.94
N LEU A 91 15.97 0.11 11.13
CA LEU A 91 16.19 -1.02 12.02
C LEU A 91 14.87 -1.59 12.56
N LEU A 92 13.91 -0.73 12.92
CA LEU A 92 12.57 -1.14 13.35
C LEU A 92 11.79 -1.83 12.21
N LEU A 93 11.84 -1.28 11.00
CA LEU A 93 11.15 -1.83 9.83
C LEU A 93 11.84 -3.08 9.27
N GLY A 94 13.17 -3.16 9.41
CA GLY A 94 14.01 -4.25 8.93
C GLY A 94 14.37 -5.26 10.01
N SER A 95 13.77 -5.19 11.21
CA SER A 95 14.03 -6.16 12.27
C SER A 95 13.68 -7.55 11.77
N THR A 96 14.70 -8.36 11.53
CA THR A 96 14.56 -9.74 11.04
C THR A 96 13.64 -10.54 11.93
N ASN A 97 13.02 -11.59 11.37
CA ASN A 97 12.07 -12.50 12.04
C ASN A 97 12.49 -12.93 13.47
N ARG A 98 13.81 -12.98 13.73
CA ARG A 98 14.40 -13.37 15.04
C ARG A 98 14.07 -12.44 16.22
N HIS A 99 13.67 -11.20 15.99
CA HIS A 99 13.34 -10.24 17.06
C HIS A 99 11.89 -9.78 17.04
N TYR A 100 11.08 -10.35 16.16
CA TYR A 100 9.70 -9.94 15.92
C TYR A 100 8.82 -10.15 17.16
N ASP A 101 8.94 -11.30 17.83
CA ASP A 101 8.21 -11.60 19.06
C ASP A 101 8.57 -10.64 20.21
N LEU A 102 9.86 -10.27 20.31
CA LEU A 102 10.31 -9.30 21.32
C LEU A 102 9.73 -7.92 21.03
N LEU A 103 9.71 -7.50 19.76
CA LEU A 103 9.12 -6.23 19.35
C LEU A 103 7.61 -6.19 19.66
N ILE A 104 6.86 -7.23 19.32
CA ILE A 104 5.43 -7.34 19.65
C ILE A 104 5.23 -7.28 21.17
N LYS A 105 5.99 -8.05 21.94
CA LYS A 105 5.91 -8.05 23.41
C LYS A 105 6.20 -6.66 24.00
N SER A 106 7.23 -5.98 23.50
CA SER A 106 7.57 -4.62 23.91
C SER A 106 6.47 -3.62 23.55
N ALA A 107 5.92 -3.69 22.33
CA ALA A 107 4.84 -2.80 21.89
C ALA A 107 3.56 -3.02 22.72
N LYS A 108 3.20 -4.27 23.04
CA LYS A 108 2.09 -4.60 23.95
C LYS A 108 2.31 -4.03 25.35
N SER A 109 3.51 -4.22 25.90
CA SER A 109 3.86 -3.68 27.23
C SER A 109 3.79 -2.15 27.27
N LEU A 110 4.23 -1.48 26.21
CA LEU A 110 4.11 -0.03 26.09
C LEU A 110 2.65 0.41 25.99
N LEU A 111 1.79 -0.38 25.36
CA LEU A 111 0.39 -0.05 25.17
C LEU A 111 -0.44 -0.17 26.46
N THR A 112 -0.13 -1.13 27.34
CA THR A 112 -0.93 -1.44 28.56
C THR A 112 -1.20 -0.23 29.44
N ASP A 113 -0.18 0.59 29.72
CA ASP A 113 -0.27 1.73 30.65
C ASP A 113 -0.24 3.11 29.96
N GLU A 114 -0.11 3.15 28.64
CA GLU A 114 -0.01 4.40 27.89
C GLU A 114 -1.31 5.19 27.99
N GLN A 115 -1.26 6.50 28.26
CA GLN A 115 -2.45 7.37 28.39
C GLN A 115 -2.63 8.32 27.20
N SER A 116 -1.57 8.56 26.43
CA SER A 116 -1.62 9.40 25.23
C SER A 116 -2.38 8.68 24.11
N GLN A 117 -3.50 9.26 23.69
CA GLN A 117 -4.31 8.77 22.56
C GLN A 117 -3.48 8.61 21.28
N LYS A 118 -2.59 9.57 20.99
CA LYS A 118 -1.70 9.52 19.82
C LYS A 118 -0.75 8.33 19.90
N LYS A 119 -0.12 8.10 21.06
CA LYS A 119 0.81 6.96 21.22
C LYS A 119 0.08 5.63 21.21
N ARG A 120 -1.10 5.53 21.83
CA ARG A 120 -1.99 4.35 21.74
C ARG A 120 -2.30 4.01 20.29
N LYS A 121 -2.67 5.01 19.46
CA LYS A 121 -2.95 4.78 18.04
C LYS A 121 -1.72 4.25 17.30
N ILE A 122 -0.56 4.88 17.47
CA ILE A 122 0.69 4.43 16.82
C ILE A 122 1.05 3.00 17.23
N LEU A 123 0.97 2.68 18.52
CA LEU A 123 1.27 1.34 19.04
C LEU A 123 0.25 0.29 18.57
N SER A 124 -1.04 0.65 18.55
CA SER A 124 -2.11 -0.23 18.04
C SER A 124 -1.92 -0.51 16.56
N ASP A 125 -1.62 0.51 15.76
CA ASP A 125 -1.38 0.35 14.32
C ASP A 125 -0.13 -0.49 14.06
N LEU A 126 0.94 -0.24 14.82
CA LEU A 126 2.15 -1.05 14.75
C LEU A 126 1.84 -2.51 15.07
N LEU A 127 1.17 -2.80 16.19
CA LEU A 127 0.82 -4.16 16.59
C LEU A 127 -0.07 -4.85 15.57
N GLN A 128 -1.07 -4.15 15.03
CA GLN A 128 -1.96 -4.70 14.02
C GLN A 128 -1.23 -5.12 12.74
N ASN A 129 -0.20 -4.37 12.33
CA ASN A 129 0.63 -4.72 11.18
C ASN A 129 1.67 -5.78 11.53
N LEU A 130 2.16 -5.81 12.77
CA LEU A 130 3.10 -6.82 13.21
C LEU A 130 2.42 -8.19 13.35
N GLU A 131 1.25 -8.26 13.96
CA GLU A 131 0.48 -9.48 14.18
C GLU A 131 -0.33 -9.92 12.94
N ASP A 132 0.13 -9.52 11.75
CA ASP A 132 -0.41 -9.98 10.47
C ASP A 132 -0.27 -11.52 10.34
N ASN A 133 -1.36 -12.16 9.95
CA ASN A 133 -1.40 -13.60 9.69
C ASN A 133 -1.74 -13.88 8.21
N SER A 134 -1.23 -13.05 7.30
CA SER A 134 -1.53 -13.16 5.87
C SER A 134 -1.09 -14.51 5.29
N GLU A 135 -0.02 -15.13 5.78
CA GLU A 135 0.43 -16.44 5.32
C GLU A 135 -0.59 -17.58 5.55
N SER A 136 -1.41 -17.48 6.61
CA SER A 136 -2.50 -18.44 6.85
C SER A 136 -3.62 -18.27 5.84
N GLU A 137 -4.10 -19.38 5.26
CA GLU A 137 -5.08 -19.34 4.16
C GLU A 137 -6.42 -19.94 4.57
N LYS A 138 -6.42 -20.99 5.41
CA LYS A 138 -7.64 -21.71 5.75
C LYS A 138 -8.34 -21.14 6.98
N ARG A 139 -9.65 -21.36 7.06
CA ARG A 139 -10.48 -20.95 8.20
C ARG A 139 -10.05 -21.62 9.49
N GLU A 140 -9.61 -22.86 9.43
CA GLU A 140 -9.17 -23.62 10.58
C GLU A 140 -7.83 -23.10 11.14
N GLU A 141 -7.02 -22.46 10.30
CA GLU A 141 -5.72 -21.88 10.65
C GLU A 141 -5.85 -20.45 11.23
N ASP A 142 -6.87 -19.69 10.80
CA ASP A 142 -7.07 -18.29 11.19
C ASP A 142 -8.56 -17.94 11.39
N SER A 143 -9.18 -18.53 12.40
CA SER A 143 -10.63 -18.38 12.63
C SER A 143 -11.09 -16.94 12.91
N ASP A 144 -10.24 -16.10 13.52
CA ASP A 144 -10.55 -14.69 13.81
C ASP A 144 -10.72 -13.91 12.51
N TRP A 145 -9.84 -14.13 11.53
CA TRP A 145 -9.99 -13.51 10.22
C TRP A 145 -11.35 -13.80 9.62
N PHE A 146 -11.96 -14.98 9.80
CA PHE A 146 -13.26 -15.33 9.22
C PHE A 146 -14.48 -14.92 10.05
N GLN A 147 -14.30 -14.24 11.18
CA GLN A 147 -15.43 -13.81 12.00
C GLN A 147 -16.38 -12.90 11.20
N GLY A 148 -17.67 -13.25 11.17
CA GLY A 148 -18.69 -12.55 10.38
C GLY A 148 -18.78 -12.96 8.90
N ILE A 149 -17.97 -13.90 8.42
CA ILE A 149 -18.09 -14.48 7.07
C ILE A 149 -18.90 -15.77 7.11
N ASP A 150 -19.79 -15.92 6.12
CA ASP A 150 -20.53 -17.13 5.83
C ASP A 150 -19.66 -18.41 5.92
N PRO A 151 -20.07 -19.44 6.70
CA PRO A 151 -19.29 -20.66 6.90
C PRO A 151 -18.91 -21.44 5.64
N ARG A 152 -19.55 -21.18 4.50
CA ARG A 152 -19.20 -21.80 3.20
C ARG A 152 -17.79 -21.48 2.73
N PHE A 153 -17.26 -20.31 3.12
CA PHE A 153 -15.91 -19.89 2.72
C PHE A 153 -14.88 -20.54 3.63
N LYS A 154 -14.09 -21.47 3.07
CA LYS A 154 -13.04 -22.21 3.80
C LYS A 154 -11.66 -21.58 3.67
N THR A 155 -11.47 -20.71 2.68
CA THR A 155 -10.19 -20.04 2.45
C THR A 155 -10.37 -18.53 2.31
N LYS A 156 -9.33 -17.76 2.66
CA LYS A 156 -9.35 -16.30 2.56
C LYS A 156 -9.52 -15.88 1.11
N SER A 157 -8.83 -16.55 0.19
CA SER A 157 -8.87 -16.29 -1.24
C SER A 157 -10.23 -16.56 -1.85
N ASP A 158 -10.96 -17.60 -1.42
CA ASP A 158 -12.31 -17.85 -1.93
C ASP A 158 -13.30 -16.74 -1.51
N TYR A 159 -13.15 -16.20 -0.29
CA TYR A 159 -13.94 -15.04 0.12
C TYR A 159 -13.54 -13.78 -0.66
N MET A 160 -12.24 -13.51 -0.80
CA MET A 160 -11.76 -12.32 -1.50
C MET A 160 -12.14 -12.32 -2.98
N LYS A 161 -12.06 -13.50 -3.63
CA LYS A 161 -12.60 -13.74 -4.96
C LYS A 161 -14.09 -13.41 -5.02
N TYR A 162 -14.89 -13.98 -4.12
CA TYR A 162 -16.33 -13.69 -4.04
C TYR A 162 -16.63 -12.21 -3.80
N ASN A 163 -15.82 -11.52 -3.02
CA ASN A 163 -15.94 -10.07 -2.78
C ASN A 163 -15.80 -9.30 -4.10
N CYS A 164 -14.77 -9.62 -4.90
CA CYS A 164 -14.61 -9.03 -6.23
C CYS A 164 -15.80 -9.34 -7.14
N GLU A 165 -16.18 -10.61 -7.24
CA GLU A 165 -17.33 -11.02 -8.07
C GLU A 165 -18.61 -10.28 -7.67
N SER A 166 -18.81 -10.04 -6.38
CA SER A 166 -19.98 -9.30 -5.86
C SER A 166 -19.99 -7.84 -6.32
N ARG A 167 -18.83 -7.18 -6.37
CA ARG A 167 -18.71 -5.81 -6.90
C ARG A 167 -19.07 -5.77 -8.38
N VAL A 168 -18.52 -6.68 -9.18
CA VAL A 168 -18.79 -6.78 -10.62
C VAL A 168 -20.26 -7.13 -10.91
N ARG A 169 -20.87 -8.04 -10.13
CA ARG A 169 -22.32 -8.32 -10.18
C ARG A 169 -23.15 -7.08 -9.86
N GLY A 170 -22.71 -6.26 -8.89
CA GLY A 170 -23.32 -4.98 -8.58
C GLY A 170 -23.34 -4.05 -9.79
N TYR A 171 -22.24 -3.97 -10.53
CA TYR A 171 -22.17 -3.17 -11.76
C TYR A 171 -23.13 -3.67 -12.82
N LEU A 172 -23.22 -4.98 -13.01
CA LEU A 172 -24.18 -5.56 -13.96
C LEU A 172 -25.63 -5.26 -13.55
N LYS A 173 -25.95 -5.35 -12.25
CA LYS A 173 -27.29 -5.01 -11.72
C LYS A 173 -27.65 -3.55 -12.03
N GLU A 174 -26.69 -2.64 -11.93
CA GLU A 174 -26.91 -1.23 -12.29
C GLU A 174 -27.08 -1.02 -13.80
N VAL A 175 -26.32 -1.74 -14.63
CA VAL A 175 -26.46 -1.71 -16.10
C VAL A 175 -27.85 -2.23 -16.50
N ASP A 176 -28.27 -3.39 -15.97
CA ASP A 176 -29.59 -3.96 -16.23
C ASP A 176 -30.71 -3.04 -15.69
N GLY A 177 -30.50 -2.48 -14.48
CA GLY A 177 -31.42 -1.55 -13.83
C GLY A 177 -31.63 -0.23 -14.56
N TYR A 178 -30.82 0.10 -15.59
CA TYR A 178 -31.06 1.26 -16.46
C TYR A 178 -32.18 1.02 -17.49
N THR A 179 -32.53 -0.24 -17.76
CA THR A 179 -33.55 -0.62 -18.76
C THR A 179 -34.86 0.17 -18.68
N PRO A 180 -35.46 0.44 -17.50
CA PRO A 180 -36.70 1.21 -17.38
C PRO A 180 -36.58 2.65 -17.90
N ASN A 181 -35.37 3.23 -17.90
CA ASN A 181 -35.14 4.61 -18.33
C ASN A 181 -35.10 4.76 -19.86
N ILE A 182 -35.05 3.65 -20.60
CA ILE A 182 -35.00 3.65 -22.06
C ILE A 182 -36.42 3.77 -22.61
N GLN A 183 -36.75 4.92 -23.21
CA GLN A 183 -38.10 5.23 -23.71
C GLN A 183 -38.49 4.40 -24.93
N SER A 184 -37.60 4.28 -25.93
CA SER A 184 -37.88 3.55 -27.16
C SER A 184 -37.97 2.04 -26.92
N PRO A 185 -39.12 1.38 -27.19
CA PRO A 185 -39.28 -0.07 -27.00
C PRO A 185 -38.30 -0.89 -27.85
N ARG A 186 -37.96 -0.37 -29.04
CA ARG A 186 -36.97 -0.96 -29.94
C ARG A 186 -35.58 -0.94 -29.31
N VAL A 187 -35.12 0.23 -28.86
CA VAL A 187 -33.80 0.38 -28.23
C VAL A 187 -33.73 -0.45 -26.95
N ARG A 188 -34.81 -0.47 -26.15
CA ARG A 188 -34.91 -1.28 -24.93
C ARG A 188 -34.71 -2.77 -25.21
N THR A 189 -35.32 -3.30 -26.27
CA THR A 189 -35.15 -4.70 -26.69
C THR A 189 -33.69 -5.01 -27.07
N GLU A 190 -33.06 -4.13 -27.85
CA GLU A 190 -31.67 -4.32 -28.27
C GLU A 190 -30.69 -4.17 -27.11
N TYR A 191 -30.93 -3.22 -26.20
CA TYR A 191 -30.16 -3.05 -24.98
C TYR A 191 -30.20 -4.33 -24.12
N LYS A 192 -31.39 -4.92 -23.90
CA LYS A 192 -31.51 -6.18 -23.18
C LYS A 192 -30.69 -7.30 -23.81
N LYS A 193 -30.67 -7.44 -25.15
CA LYS A 193 -29.82 -8.42 -25.84
C LYS A 193 -28.34 -8.19 -25.56
N VAL A 194 -27.89 -6.94 -25.59
CA VAL A 194 -26.51 -6.58 -25.25
C VAL A 194 -26.18 -6.93 -23.80
N VAL A 195 -27.06 -6.60 -22.85
CA VAL A 195 -26.89 -6.94 -21.42
C VAL A 195 -26.83 -8.47 -21.23
N THR A 196 -27.65 -9.25 -21.93
CA THR A 196 -27.58 -10.72 -21.91
C THR A 196 -26.23 -11.21 -22.40
N ASN A 197 -25.70 -10.68 -23.51
CA ASN A 197 -24.37 -11.05 -24.01
C ASN A 197 -23.26 -10.74 -22.99
N MET A 198 -23.34 -9.58 -22.34
CA MET A 198 -22.41 -9.19 -21.27
C MET A 198 -22.50 -10.12 -20.06
N LEU A 199 -23.72 -10.50 -19.64
CA LEU A 199 -23.95 -11.46 -18.56
C LEU A 199 -23.32 -12.82 -18.86
N GLU A 200 -23.55 -13.37 -20.06
CA GLU A 200 -22.96 -14.65 -20.44
C GLU A 200 -21.43 -14.58 -20.47
N LYS A 201 -20.86 -13.49 -20.99
CA LYS A 201 -19.41 -13.27 -20.94
C LYS A 201 -18.90 -13.17 -19.49
N LEU A 202 -19.60 -12.47 -18.60
CA LEU A 202 -19.24 -12.38 -17.18
C LEU A 202 -19.32 -13.74 -16.47
N LYS A 203 -20.28 -14.60 -16.80
CA LYS A 203 -20.34 -15.97 -16.25
C LYS A 203 -19.10 -16.76 -16.66
N VAL A 204 -18.69 -16.68 -17.93
CA VAL A 204 -17.48 -17.35 -18.44
C VAL A 204 -16.23 -16.83 -17.75
N THR A 205 -16.09 -15.50 -17.56
CA THR A 205 -14.94 -14.91 -16.87
C THR A 205 -15.05 -14.94 -15.33
N LYS A 206 -16.06 -15.65 -14.79
CA LYS A 206 -16.31 -15.76 -13.34
C LYS A 206 -16.36 -14.39 -12.66
N TYR A 207 -17.04 -13.43 -13.28
CA TYR A 207 -17.22 -12.06 -12.82
C TYR A 207 -15.90 -11.37 -12.42
N ASN A 208 -14.80 -11.75 -13.09
CA ASN A 208 -13.46 -11.24 -12.84
C ASN A 208 -13.01 -11.36 -11.38
N GLY A 209 -13.52 -12.37 -10.66
CA GLY A 209 -13.17 -12.62 -9.27
C GLY A 209 -11.67 -12.78 -9.02
N CYS A 210 -10.92 -13.16 -10.06
CA CYS A 210 -9.46 -13.30 -10.04
C CYS A 210 -8.72 -12.02 -9.63
N TYR A 211 -9.31 -10.82 -9.82
CA TYR A 211 -8.64 -9.57 -9.48
C TYR A 211 -8.27 -9.47 -7.99
N PHE A 212 -9.02 -10.13 -7.10
CA PHE A 212 -8.76 -10.14 -5.66
C PHE A 212 -8.33 -11.52 -5.14
N ASP A 213 -7.88 -12.44 -6.00
CA ASP A 213 -7.42 -13.77 -5.57
C ASP A 213 -5.89 -13.86 -5.73
N ARG A 214 -5.16 -13.78 -4.61
CA ARG A 214 -3.68 -13.82 -4.58
C ARG A 214 -3.04 -15.10 -5.12
N ARG A 215 -3.83 -16.16 -5.31
CA ARG A 215 -3.37 -17.41 -5.94
C ARG A 215 -3.29 -17.29 -7.46
N GLN A 216 -3.86 -16.23 -8.05
CA GLN A 216 -3.86 -16.00 -9.50
C GLN A 216 -2.57 -15.31 -9.92
N GLU A 217 -1.92 -15.87 -10.95
CA GLU A 217 -0.66 -15.32 -11.46
C GLU A 217 -0.88 -14.15 -12.43
N SER A 218 -1.92 -14.25 -13.27
CA SER A 218 -2.30 -13.18 -14.20
C SER A 218 -3.51 -12.42 -13.67
N ASP A 219 -3.54 -11.12 -13.94
CA ASP A 219 -4.66 -10.22 -13.66
C ASP A 219 -5.00 -9.94 -12.18
N CYS A 220 -4.37 -10.57 -11.17
CA CYS A 220 -4.55 -10.10 -9.78
C CYS A 220 -4.15 -8.63 -9.66
N MET A 221 -4.86 -7.90 -8.80
CA MET A 221 -4.53 -6.53 -8.38
C MET A 221 -3.64 -6.52 -7.13
N CYS A 222 -3.16 -7.69 -6.72
CA CYS A 222 -2.47 -7.94 -5.47
C CYS A 222 -1.11 -8.61 -5.73
N SER A 223 -0.19 -8.50 -4.77
CA SER A 223 0.99 -9.37 -4.72
C SER A 223 0.60 -10.81 -4.32
N ARG A 224 1.55 -11.74 -4.41
CA ARG A 224 1.34 -13.15 -3.98
C ARG A 224 1.02 -13.27 -2.49
N GLU A 225 1.54 -12.33 -1.70
CA GLU A 225 1.31 -12.21 -0.26
C GLU A 225 -0.04 -11.55 0.05
N GLY A 226 -0.71 -10.96 -0.95
CA GLY A 226 -2.03 -10.34 -0.83
C GLY A 226 -2.03 -8.82 -0.68
N TRP A 227 -0.90 -8.14 -0.93
CA TRP A 227 -0.82 -6.68 -0.86
C TRP A 227 -1.46 -6.00 -2.07
N PHE A 228 -2.46 -5.17 -1.82
CA PHE A 228 -3.08 -4.29 -2.82
C PHE A 228 -2.47 -2.89 -2.71
N SER A 229 -2.24 -2.26 -3.86
CA SER A 229 -1.76 -0.89 -3.96
C SER A 229 -2.80 0.00 -4.65
N CYS A 230 -3.02 1.19 -4.12
CA CYS A 230 -3.90 2.17 -4.74
C CYS A 230 -3.33 2.61 -6.09
N GLN A 231 -4.17 2.59 -7.13
CA GLN A 231 -3.80 2.95 -8.49
C GLN A 231 -3.92 4.47 -8.78
N GLY A 232 -4.12 5.28 -7.75
CA GLY A 232 -4.34 6.73 -7.87
C GLY A 232 -5.76 7.07 -8.33
N ALA A 233 -6.13 8.35 -8.23
CA ALA A 233 -7.41 8.83 -8.73
C ALA A 233 -7.55 8.59 -10.26
N PHE A 234 -8.77 8.72 -10.80
CA PHE A 234 -9.03 8.49 -12.22
C PHE A 234 -8.09 9.31 -13.14
N ASP A 235 -7.76 10.53 -12.73
CA ASP A 235 -6.93 11.54 -13.40
C ASP A 235 -5.43 11.51 -13.01
N GLN A 236 -4.98 10.47 -12.31
CA GLN A 236 -3.59 10.32 -11.88
C GLN A 236 -3.01 8.97 -12.32
N ASP A 237 -1.74 8.94 -12.69
CA ASP A 237 -1.08 7.67 -13.09
C ASP A 237 -0.79 6.76 -11.90
N SER A 238 -0.62 7.33 -10.70
CA SER A 238 -0.29 6.60 -9.48
C SER A 238 -0.80 7.30 -8.23
N CYS A 239 -0.83 6.58 -7.10
CA CYS A 239 -1.21 7.15 -5.81
C CYS A 239 -0.03 7.87 -5.14
N SER A 240 -0.08 9.20 -5.04
CA SER A 240 0.97 10.00 -4.38
C SER A 240 1.18 9.67 -2.91
N SER A 241 0.15 9.20 -2.22
CA SER A 241 0.20 8.79 -0.81
C SER A 241 0.62 7.33 -0.61
N LEU A 242 0.87 6.59 -1.70
CA LEU A 242 1.30 5.19 -1.67
C LEU A 242 0.41 4.30 -0.80
N HIS A 243 -0.92 4.56 -0.80
CA HIS A 243 -1.86 3.76 -0.01
C HIS A 243 -1.77 2.29 -0.41
N SER A 244 -1.60 1.42 0.59
CA SER A 244 -1.59 -0.03 0.43
C SER A 244 -2.40 -0.69 1.54
N ILE A 245 -2.81 -1.95 1.31
CA ILE A 245 -3.53 -2.75 2.29
C ILE A 245 -3.35 -4.24 2.00
N ASN A 246 -3.22 -5.05 3.04
CA ASN A 246 -3.32 -6.51 2.93
C ASN A 246 -4.61 -7.01 3.62
N PRO A 247 -5.72 -7.19 2.88
CA PRO A 247 -6.97 -7.70 3.45
C PRO A 247 -6.89 -9.17 3.86
N TYR A 248 -5.83 -9.90 3.49
CA TYR A 248 -5.59 -11.27 3.94
C TYR A 248 -4.99 -11.32 5.35
N GLY A 249 -4.43 -10.19 5.81
CA GLY A 249 -3.65 -10.13 7.04
C GLY A 249 -4.41 -10.33 8.33
N ASN A 250 -5.51 -9.60 8.47
CA ASN A 250 -6.33 -9.61 9.68
C ASN A 250 -7.78 -9.18 9.37
N ARG A 251 -8.66 -9.42 10.34
CA ARG A 251 -10.10 -9.13 10.25
C ARG A 251 -10.39 -7.67 9.94
N GLU A 252 -9.67 -6.74 10.56
CA GLU A 252 -9.89 -5.30 10.40
C GLU A 252 -9.46 -4.82 9.02
N SER A 253 -8.27 -5.22 8.52
CA SER A 253 -7.82 -4.92 7.16
C SER A 253 -8.81 -5.44 6.12
N ARG A 254 -9.35 -6.65 6.31
CA ARG A 254 -10.40 -7.20 5.45
C ARG A 254 -11.65 -6.32 5.44
N ILE A 255 -12.08 -5.82 6.60
CA ILE A 255 -13.25 -4.92 6.70
C ILE A 255 -12.94 -3.58 6.05
N LEU A 256 -11.79 -2.97 6.33
CA LEU A 256 -11.35 -1.70 5.74
C LEU A 256 -11.28 -1.77 4.21
N PHE A 257 -10.93 -2.93 3.64
CA PHE A 257 -10.93 -3.13 2.19
C PHE A 257 -12.32 -2.98 1.53
N SER A 258 -13.41 -3.05 2.30
CA SER A 258 -14.75 -2.70 1.80
C SER A 258 -14.89 -1.21 1.45
N THR A 259 -14.06 -0.34 2.02
CA THR A 259 -14.03 1.10 1.73
C THR A 259 -13.25 1.43 0.45
N TRP A 260 -12.38 0.51 0.00
CA TRP A 260 -11.67 0.63 -1.27
C TRP A 260 -12.61 0.42 -2.43
N ASN A 261 -12.46 1.18 -3.51
CA ASN A 261 -13.37 1.17 -4.65
C ASN A 261 -12.68 0.64 -5.90
N LEU A 262 -13.44 -0.06 -6.74
CA LEU A 262 -13.07 -0.30 -8.15
C LEU A 262 -13.73 0.80 -8.97
N ASP A 263 -13.06 1.95 -9.03
CA ASP A 263 -13.57 3.17 -9.64
C ASP A 263 -13.48 3.12 -11.17
N HIS A 264 -14.52 3.59 -11.84
CA HIS A 264 -14.61 3.64 -13.29
C HIS A 264 -13.95 4.93 -13.80
N VAL A 265 -12.84 4.84 -14.54
CA VAL A 265 -12.14 6.01 -15.10
C VAL A 265 -13.07 6.80 -16.02
N ILE A 266 -13.66 6.16 -17.03
CA ILE A 266 -14.83 6.66 -17.76
C ILE A 266 -16.08 6.25 -16.98
N GLU A 267 -16.86 7.22 -16.53
CA GLU A 267 -17.96 6.97 -15.60
C GLU A 267 -19.07 6.10 -16.20
N LYS A 268 -19.40 5.01 -15.50
CA LYS A 268 -20.46 4.07 -15.89
C LYS A 268 -21.82 4.74 -16.11
N LYS A 269 -22.36 5.40 -15.08
CA LYS A 269 -23.74 5.95 -15.10
C LYS A 269 -23.85 7.25 -15.89
N ARG A 270 -22.82 8.10 -15.85
CA ARG A 270 -22.84 9.41 -16.50
C ARG A 270 -22.49 9.34 -17.98
N THR A 271 -21.60 8.41 -18.37
CA THR A 271 -21.06 8.37 -19.73
C THR A 271 -21.36 7.05 -20.44
N ILE A 272 -20.91 5.92 -19.90
CA ILE A 272 -20.87 4.65 -20.65
C ILE A 272 -22.28 4.14 -20.98
N ILE A 273 -23.17 4.05 -19.99
CA ILE A 273 -24.53 3.54 -20.19
C ILE A 273 -25.34 4.46 -21.12
N PRO A 274 -25.39 5.80 -20.91
CA PRO A 274 -26.05 6.70 -21.84
C PRO A 274 -25.51 6.60 -23.28
N THR A 275 -24.19 6.53 -23.45
CA THR A 275 -23.56 6.39 -24.77
C THR A 275 -23.98 5.10 -25.48
N LEU A 276 -24.05 3.98 -24.76
CA LEU A 276 -24.52 2.71 -25.33
C LEU A 276 -25.98 2.81 -25.80
N VAL A 277 -26.85 3.42 -24.99
CA VAL A 277 -28.28 3.58 -25.32
C VAL A 277 -28.47 4.50 -26.52
N ASP A 278 -27.74 5.62 -26.57
CA ASP A 278 -27.77 6.54 -27.70
C ASP A 278 -27.30 5.87 -29.00
N ALA A 279 -26.18 5.14 -28.93
CA ALA A 279 -25.62 4.45 -30.09
C ALA A 279 -26.56 3.36 -30.64
N LEU A 280 -27.32 2.68 -29.76
CA LEU A 280 -28.36 1.71 -30.16
C LEU A 280 -29.57 2.37 -30.85
N GLY A 281 -29.83 3.65 -30.59
CA GLY A 281 -30.85 4.45 -31.29
C GLY A 281 -30.47 4.75 -32.75
N HIS A 282 -29.17 4.93 -33.01
CA HIS A 282 -28.64 5.39 -34.29
C HIS A 282 -28.07 4.25 -35.16
N ARG A 283 -28.95 3.32 -35.59
CA ARG A 283 -28.56 2.11 -36.36
C ARG A 283 -27.92 2.38 -37.73
N SER A 284 -28.06 3.58 -38.29
CA SER A 284 -27.40 3.97 -39.55
C SER A 284 -25.88 3.95 -39.47
N HIS A 285 -25.31 3.97 -38.26
CA HIS A 285 -23.86 4.04 -38.03
C HIS A 285 -23.15 2.67 -37.95
N GLY A 286 -23.90 1.56 -38.02
CA GLY A 286 -23.36 0.20 -38.06
C GLY A 286 -23.73 -0.66 -36.86
N GLU A 287 -23.16 -1.87 -36.80
CA GLU A 287 -23.39 -2.81 -35.69
C GLU A 287 -22.60 -2.38 -34.45
N ILE A 288 -23.25 -2.38 -33.27
CA ILE A 288 -22.63 -1.99 -32.01
C ILE A 288 -21.53 -2.97 -31.60
N ASN A 289 -20.40 -2.42 -31.19
CA ASN A 289 -19.30 -3.16 -30.58
C ASN A 289 -19.53 -3.28 -29.06
N TRP A 290 -20.44 -4.16 -28.66
CA TRP A 290 -20.77 -4.34 -27.24
C TRP A 290 -19.58 -4.79 -26.39
N GLU A 291 -18.57 -5.43 -26.99
CA GLU A 291 -17.35 -5.84 -26.29
C GLU A 291 -16.51 -4.64 -25.83
N TYR A 292 -16.58 -3.50 -26.54
CA TYR A 292 -15.96 -2.27 -26.08
C TYR A 292 -16.61 -1.78 -24.78
N PHE A 293 -17.93 -1.71 -24.74
CA PHE A 293 -18.67 -1.33 -23.53
C PHE A 293 -18.46 -2.34 -22.40
N TYR A 294 -18.38 -3.64 -22.69
CA TYR A 294 -18.06 -4.66 -21.70
C TYR A 294 -16.72 -4.38 -21.00
N ARG A 295 -15.68 -4.04 -21.78
CA ARG A 295 -14.35 -3.72 -21.23
C ARG A 295 -14.41 -2.47 -20.36
N LEU A 296 -15.11 -1.43 -20.81
CA LEU A 296 -15.30 -0.24 -19.98
C LEU A 296 -16.09 -0.49 -18.68
N LEU A 297 -17.08 -1.38 -18.70
CA LEU A 297 -17.97 -1.60 -17.56
C LEU A 297 -17.39 -2.55 -16.51
N PHE A 298 -16.59 -3.54 -16.93
CA PHE A 298 -16.30 -4.69 -16.08
C PHE A 298 -14.82 -5.06 -15.98
N THR A 299 -13.92 -4.45 -16.77
CA THR A 299 -12.50 -4.84 -16.78
C THR A 299 -11.56 -3.73 -16.32
N ARG A 300 -10.32 -4.11 -16.04
CA ARG A 300 -9.22 -3.21 -15.64
C ARG A 300 -8.82 -2.19 -16.69
N GLU A 301 -9.32 -2.30 -17.93
CA GLU A 301 -9.14 -1.25 -18.94
C GLU A 301 -9.74 0.08 -18.51
N ASN A 302 -10.75 0.04 -17.64
CA ASN A 302 -11.43 1.24 -17.15
C ASN A 302 -11.67 1.21 -15.64
N LEU A 303 -11.26 0.16 -14.93
CA LEU A 303 -11.39 0.04 -13.48
C LEU A 303 -10.05 0.28 -12.79
N LYS A 304 -10.02 1.25 -11.86
CA LYS A 304 -8.90 1.49 -10.94
C LYS A 304 -9.29 1.08 -9.52
N LEU A 305 -8.46 0.28 -8.86
CA LEU A 305 -8.56 0.02 -7.44
C LEU A 305 -8.00 1.22 -6.66
N VAL A 306 -8.86 1.89 -5.90
CA VAL A 306 -8.51 3.13 -5.19
C VAL A 306 -8.89 3.09 -3.72
N HIS A 307 -8.02 3.62 -2.88
CA HIS A 307 -8.35 3.94 -1.49
C HIS A 307 -9.49 4.98 -1.45
N ILE A 308 -10.34 4.96 -0.43
CA ILE A 308 -11.51 5.84 -0.34
C ILE A 308 -11.19 7.33 -0.50
N VAL A 309 -10.02 7.77 -0.01
CA VAL A 309 -9.58 9.17 -0.12
C VAL A 309 -9.10 9.55 -1.53
N CYS A 310 -8.74 8.56 -2.35
CA CYS A 310 -8.34 8.75 -3.74
C CYS A 310 -9.53 8.61 -4.71
N HIS A 311 -10.69 8.18 -4.22
CA HIS A 311 -11.91 8.09 -4.99
C HIS A 311 -12.57 9.48 -5.08
N LYS A 312 -12.21 10.23 -6.12
CA LYS A 312 -12.79 11.54 -6.42
C LYS A 312 -14.24 11.36 -6.87
N LYS A 313 -15.21 11.87 -6.10
CA LYS A 313 -16.65 11.83 -6.45
C LYS A 313 -17.09 12.94 -7.42
N THR A 314 -16.13 13.70 -7.96
CA THR A 314 -16.38 14.73 -8.98
C THR A 314 -16.75 14.06 -10.31
N VAL A 315 -17.22 14.85 -11.29
CA VAL A 315 -17.38 14.36 -12.67
C VAL A 315 -15.99 14.12 -13.25
N HIS A 316 -15.80 13.01 -13.99
CA HIS A 316 -14.50 12.67 -14.55
C HIS A 316 -14.23 13.39 -15.88
N ASP A 317 -15.26 13.90 -16.54
CA ASP A 317 -15.20 14.62 -17.82
C ASP A 317 -14.47 13.83 -18.92
N LEU A 318 -14.64 12.50 -18.90
CA LEU A 318 -14.11 11.59 -19.90
C LEU A 318 -15.25 10.99 -20.73
N ALA A 319 -15.02 10.90 -22.03
CA ALA A 319 -15.96 10.38 -23.02
C ALA A 319 -15.54 8.99 -23.53
N CYS A 320 -16.51 8.24 -24.07
CA CYS A 320 -16.22 7.04 -24.82
C CYS A 320 -15.49 7.38 -26.14
N ASP A 321 -14.59 6.50 -26.56
CA ASP A 321 -13.89 6.53 -27.84
C ASP A 321 -14.87 6.23 -28.98
N SER A 322 -15.23 7.27 -29.72
CA SER A 322 -16.19 7.21 -30.83
C SER A 322 -15.78 6.21 -31.93
N GLY A 323 -14.48 5.99 -32.12
CA GLY A 323 -13.94 5.05 -33.10
C GLY A 323 -14.11 3.58 -32.71
N LYS A 324 -14.51 3.29 -31.46
CA LYS A 324 -14.68 1.93 -30.93
C LYS A 324 -16.14 1.55 -30.64
N ILE A 325 -17.08 2.50 -30.73
CA ILE A 325 -18.51 2.28 -30.44
C ILE A 325 -19.13 1.25 -31.40
N TYR A 326 -18.78 1.33 -32.68
CA TYR A 326 -19.28 0.44 -33.74
C TYR A 326 -18.20 -0.53 -34.22
N LYS A 327 -18.61 -1.70 -34.70
CA LYS A 327 -17.68 -2.67 -35.29
C LYS A 327 -17.10 -2.10 -36.59
N LYS A 328 -15.78 -2.26 -36.79
CA LYS A 328 -15.13 -1.89 -38.05
C LYS A 328 -15.70 -2.72 -39.20
N VAL A 329 -16.21 -2.07 -40.24
CA VAL A 329 -16.59 -2.75 -41.49
C VAL A 329 -15.32 -3.30 -42.12
N LYS A 330 -15.17 -4.63 -42.18
CA LYS A 330 -14.11 -5.25 -42.98
C LYS A 330 -14.34 -4.83 -44.43
N LYS A 331 -13.48 -3.98 -44.99
CA LYS A 331 -13.43 -3.77 -46.45
C LYS A 331 -13.15 -5.14 -47.07
N ARG A 332 -14.13 -5.70 -47.77
CA ARG A 332 -13.89 -6.82 -48.68
C ARG A 332 -12.87 -6.30 -49.70
N LYS A 333 -11.69 -6.93 -49.75
CA LYS A 333 -10.75 -6.73 -50.86
C LYS A 333 -11.33 -7.36 -52.11
#